data_AF-A0A4Q7N3N9-F1
#
_entry.id   AF-A0A4Q7N3N9-F1
#
_cell.length_a   1.000
_cell.length_b   1.000
_cell.length_c   1.000
_cell.angle_alpha   90.00
_cell.angle_beta   90.00
_cell.angle_gamma   90.00
#
_symmetry.space_group_name_H-M   'P 1'
#
loop_
_entity.id
_entity.type
_entity.pdbx_description
1 polymer ?
#
loop_
_entity_poly.entity_id
_entity_poly.type
_entity_poly.pdbx_seq_one_letter_code
_entity_poly.pdbx_strand_id
1 'polypeptide(L)'
;MSPFTQNDQDYLAERFQILENHIVHSSKIALLKIQSWKFAMRTPEVGSNYQQAAEAMVRESLLSIVPNSFVLCEEGYYLSPTDN
;
A
#
# COMPACT_ATOMS: atom_id res chain seq x y z
N MET A 1 26.89 -3.46 -34.85
CA MET A 1 25.60 -3.02 -34.30
C MET A 1 24.94 -4.25 -33.70
N SER A 2 24.66 -4.24 -32.39
CA SER A 2 24.15 -5.43 -31.67
C SER A 2 22.81 -5.89 -32.26
N PRO A 3 22.67 -7.13 -32.75
CA PRO A 3 21.46 -7.59 -33.45
C PRO A 3 20.41 -8.25 -32.52
N PHE A 4 20.48 -8.03 -31.20
CA PHE A 4 19.66 -8.76 -30.23
C PHE A 4 18.92 -7.85 -29.24
N THR A 5 18.30 -6.77 -29.71
CA THR A 5 17.33 -6.06 -28.89
C THR A 5 16.00 -6.81 -28.97
N GLN A 6 15.78 -7.74 -28.04
CA GLN A 6 14.50 -8.43 -27.90
C GLN A 6 13.43 -7.39 -27.55
N ASN A 7 12.33 -7.37 -28.32
CA ASN A 7 11.22 -6.46 -28.05
C ASN A 7 10.34 -7.04 -26.95
N ASP A 8 10.54 -6.58 -25.71
CA ASP A 8 9.76 -7.01 -24.55
C ASP A 8 8.54 -6.09 -24.28
N GLN A 9 8.12 -5.26 -25.25
CA GLN A 9 7.02 -4.30 -25.06
C GLN A 9 5.71 -4.98 -24.64
N ASP A 10 5.35 -6.12 -25.24
CA ASP A 10 4.12 -6.83 -24.91
C ASP A 10 4.16 -7.38 -23.47
N TYR A 11 5.31 -7.94 -23.08
CA TYR A 11 5.54 -8.43 -21.71
C TYR A 11 5.48 -7.29 -20.68
N LEU A 12 6.11 -6.15 -20.99
CA LEU A 12 6.08 -4.96 -20.13
C LEU A 12 4.67 -4.38 -20.04
N ALA A 13 3.92 -4.36 -21.13
CA ALA A 13 2.54 -3.90 -21.15
C ALA A 13 1.63 -4.77 -20.29
N GLU A 14 1.77 -6.10 -20.36
CA GLU A 14 1.03 -7.03 -19.51
C GLU A 14 1.35 -6.80 -18.02
N ARG A 15 2.65 -6.68 -17.67
CA ARG A 15 3.07 -6.40 -16.30
C ARG A 15 2.54 -5.07 -15.78
N PHE A 16 2.57 -4.05 -16.62
CA PHE A 16 2.02 -2.74 -16.28
C PHE A 16 0.51 -2.83 -16.02
N GLN A 17 -0.24 -3.53 -16.88
CA GLN A 17 -1.68 -3.70 -16.73
C GLN A 17 -2.04 -4.45 -15.44
N ILE A 18 -1.29 -5.49 -15.08
CA ILE A 18 -1.48 -6.21 -13.81
C ILE A 18 -1.25 -5.28 -12.61
N LEU A 19 -0.17 -4.48 -12.66
CA LEU A 19 0.15 -3.52 -11.60
C LEU A 19 -0.93 -2.44 -11.49
N GLU A 20 -1.39 -1.89 -12.60
CA GLU A 20 -2.45 -0.88 -12.63
C GLU A 20 -3.76 -1.42 -12.03
N ASN A 21 -4.16 -2.63 -12.41
CA ASN A 21 -5.31 -3.31 -11.83
C ASN A 21 -5.18 -3.47 -10.31
N HIS A 22 -3.99 -3.85 -9.83
CA HIS A 22 -3.71 -3.99 -8.40
C HIS A 22 -3.81 -2.63 -7.68
N ILE A 23 -3.26 -1.56 -8.25
CA ILE A 23 -3.33 -0.20 -7.70
C ILE A 23 -4.78 0.26 -7.61
N VAL A 24 -5.57 0.10 -8.69
CA VAL A 24 -6.98 0.48 -8.73
C VAL A 24 -7.78 -0.28 -7.68
N HIS A 25 -7.56 -1.59 -7.56
CA HIS A 25 -8.23 -2.42 -6.57
C HIS A 25 -7.88 -2.01 -5.14
N SER A 26 -6.59 -1.86 -4.85
CA SER A 26 -6.07 -1.44 -3.54
C SER A 26 -6.61 -0.07 -3.13
N SER A 27 -6.69 0.86 -4.09
CA SER A 27 -7.25 2.21 -3.87
C SER A 27 -8.73 2.16 -3.49
N LYS A 28 -9.53 1.31 -4.14
CA LYS A 28 -10.95 1.10 -3.80
C LYS A 28 -11.11 0.53 -2.39
N ILE A 29 -10.28 -0.45 -2.03
CA ILE A 29 -10.29 -1.02 -0.67
C ILE A 29 -9.93 0.05 0.36
N ALA A 30 -8.87 0.83 0.12
CA ALA A 30 -8.46 1.92 1.00
C ALA A 30 -9.61 2.91 1.24
N LEU A 31 -10.30 3.31 0.17
CA LEU A 31 -11.46 4.21 0.26
C LEU A 31 -12.57 3.62 1.15
N LEU A 32 -12.92 2.34 0.95
CA LEU A 32 -13.96 1.67 1.73
C LEU A 32 -13.59 1.59 3.22
N LYS A 33 -12.32 1.31 3.54
CA LYS A 33 -11.84 1.31 4.93
C LYS A 33 -11.98 2.67 5.60
N ILE A 34 -11.60 3.74 4.89
CA ILE A 34 -11.76 5.12 5.37
C ILE A 34 -13.25 5.45 5.60
N GLN A 35 -14.11 5.04 4.68
CA GLN A 35 -15.56 5.27 4.81
C GLN A 35 -16.15 4.51 6.00
N SER A 36 -15.78 3.24 6.19
CA SER A 36 -16.20 2.43 7.34
C SER A 36 -15.75 3.06 8.66
N TRP A 37 -14.51 3.52 8.74
CA TRP A 37 -14.01 4.23 9.92
C TRP A 37 -14.77 5.54 10.18
N LYS A 38 -14.99 6.37 9.16
CA LYS A 38 -15.79 7.60 9.29
C LYS A 38 -17.22 7.32 9.74
N PHE A 39 -17.83 6.24 9.24
CA PHE A 39 -19.15 5.80 9.67
C PHE A 39 -19.15 5.39 11.14
N ALA A 40 -18.19 4.55 11.55
CA ALA A 40 -18.04 4.11 12.93
C ALA A 40 -17.89 5.29 13.92
N MET A 41 -17.12 6.33 13.55
CA MET A 41 -16.93 7.51 14.38
C MET A 41 -18.17 8.42 14.46
N ARG A 42 -19.00 8.44 13.42
CA ARG A 42 -20.19 9.32 13.36
C ARG A 42 -21.44 8.69 13.96
N THR A 43 -21.48 7.37 14.09
CA THR A 43 -22.66 6.65 14.58
C THR A 43 -22.30 6.01 15.93
N PRO A 44 -22.76 6.59 17.07
CA PRO A 44 -22.50 6.04 18.40
C PRO A 44 -23.16 4.67 18.64
N GLU A 45 -24.20 4.36 17.88
CA GLU A 45 -25.03 3.15 18.01
C GLU A 45 -24.31 1.86 17.58
N VAL A 46 -23.21 1.97 16.81
CA VAL A 46 -22.51 0.79 16.25
C VAL A 46 -21.65 0.07 17.30
N GLY A 47 -21.56 0.61 18.52
CA GLY A 47 -20.86 0.01 19.64
C GLY A 47 -19.34 0.18 19.57
N SER A 48 -18.69 0.19 20.74
CA SER A 48 -17.25 0.45 20.90
C SER A 48 -16.37 -0.58 20.16
N ASN A 49 -16.83 -1.83 20.06
CA ASN A 49 -16.07 -2.91 19.43
C ASN A 49 -15.92 -2.67 17.92
N TYR A 50 -16.97 -2.19 17.25
CA TYR A 50 -16.91 -1.89 15.82
C TYR A 50 -16.02 -0.66 15.56
N GLN A 51 -16.10 0.35 16.43
CA GLN A 51 -15.25 1.54 16.34
C GLN A 51 -13.77 1.19 16.45
N GLN A 52 -13.39 0.37 17.44
CA GLN A 52 -12.02 -0.09 17.61
C GLN A 52 -11.53 -0.92 16.42
N ALA A 53 -12.37 -1.84 15.90
CA ALA A 53 -12.02 -2.64 14.74
C ALA A 53 -11.81 -1.79 13.48
N ALA A 54 -12.66 -0.78 13.25
CA ALA A 54 -12.53 0.13 12.11
C ALA A 54 -11.30 1.04 12.24
N GLU A 55 -10.96 1.50 13.45
CA GLU A 55 -9.75 2.28 13.71
C GLU A 55 -8.48 1.44 13.50
N ALA A 56 -8.43 0.23 14.06
CA ALA A 56 -7.30 -0.70 13.89
C ALA A 56 -7.06 -1.01 12.41
N MET A 57 -8.13 -1.28 11.66
CA MET A 57 -8.05 -1.56 10.23
C MET A 57 -7.42 -0.41 9.43
N VAL A 58 -7.80 0.85 9.71
CA VAL A 58 -7.20 2.02 9.06
C VAL A 58 -5.75 2.21 9.50
N ARG A 59 -5.45 2.08 10.79
CA ARG A 59 -4.10 2.26 11.32
C ARG A 59 -3.11 1.27 10.73
N GLU A 60 -3.45 -0.01 10.72
CA GLU A 60 -2.56 -1.08 10.24
C GLU A 60 -2.37 -1.03 8.73
N SER A 61 -3.40 -0.66 7.96
CA SER A 61 -3.33 -0.75 6.50
C SER A 61 -3.00 0.55 5.76
N LEU A 62 -3.26 1.72 6.35
CA LEU A 62 -3.00 3.02 5.71
C LEU A 62 -1.93 3.84 6.41
N LEU A 63 -1.67 3.58 7.71
CA LEU A 63 -0.71 4.32 8.52
C LEU A 63 0.49 3.46 8.94
N SER A 64 0.66 2.29 8.31
CA SER A 64 1.89 1.49 8.35
C SER A 64 2.98 2.21 7.55
N ILE A 65 3.53 3.28 8.12
CA ILE A 65 4.67 3.99 7.53
C ILE A 65 5.90 3.11 7.75
N VAL A 66 6.46 2.58 6.66
CA VAL A 66 7.77 1.95 6.69
C VAL A 66 8.81 3.07 6.81
N PRO A 67 9.67 3.07 7.85
CA PRO A 67 10.71 4.07 7.96
C PRO A 67 11.62 4.08 6.73
N ASN A 68 12.00 5.27 6.25
CA ASN A 68 12.90 5.40 5.10
C ASN A 68 14.22 4.64 5.31
N SER A 69 14.71 4.59 6.55
CA SER A 69 15.92 3.83 6.93
C SER A 69 15.78 2.33 6.64
N PHE A 70 14.58 1.76 6.86
CA PHE A 70 14.31 0.35 6.55
C PHE A 70 14.39 0.10 5.04
N VAL A 71 13.75 0.95 4.23
CA VAL A 71 13.78 0.82 2.76
C VAL A 71 15.20 0.95 2.22
N LEU A 72 15.97 1.92 2.71
CA LEU A 72 17.33 2.16 2.25
C LEU A 72 18.32 1.06 2.68
N CYS A 73 18.07 0.38 3.80
CA CYS A 73 18.86 -0.79 4.20
C CYS A 73 18.55 -2.02 3.31
N GLU A 74 17.28 -2.32 3.04
CA GLU A 74 16.89 -3.44 2.19
C GLU A 74 17.41 -3.30 0.75
N GLU A 75 17.43 -2.08 0.22
CA GLU A 75 17.97 -1.77 -1.11
C GLU A 75 19.53 -1.75 -1.14
N GLY A 76 20.18 -2.01 -0.01
CA GLY A 76 21.65 -2.13 0.09
C GLY A 76 22.40 -0.79 0.09
N TYR A 77 21.71 0.34 0.24
CA TYR A 77 22.35 1.65 0.35
C TYR A 77 23.07 1.85 1.69
N TYR A 78 22.61 1.19 2.76
CA TYR A 78 23.26 1.18 4.07
C TYR A 78 23.36 -0.24 4.63
N LEU A 79 24.51 -0.57 5.24
CA LEU A 79 24.78 -1.86 5.89
C LEU A 79 24.10 -2.02 7.27
N SER A 80 23.60 -0.91 7.84
CA SER A 80 22.93 -0.86 9.15
C SER A 80 21.96 0.33 9.19
N PRO A 81 20.88 0.27 10.00
CA PRO A 81 19.95 1.39 10.14
C PRO A 81 20.72 2.63 10.59
N THR A 82 20.65 3.71 9.83
CA THR A 82 21.15 5.01 10.26
C THR A 82 20.18 5.56 11.30
N ASP A 83 20.61 5.62 12.55
CA ASP A 83 19.91 6.39 13.60
C ASP A 83 19.86 7.86 13.17
N ASN A 84 18.66 8.43 13.09
CA ASN A 84 18.44 9.87 12.99
C ASN A 84 17.92 10.37 14.34
#